data_AF-A0A2H6CXX9-F1
#
_entry.id   AF-A0A2H6CXX9-F1
#
_cell.length_a   1.000
_cell.length_b   1.000
_cell.length_c   1.000
_cell.angle_alpha   90.00
_cell.angle_beta   90.00
_cell.angle_gamma   90.00
#
_symmetry.space_group_name_H-M   'P 1'
#
loop_
_entity.id
_entity.type
_entity.pdbx_description
1 polymer ?
#
loop_
_entity_poly.entity_id
_entity_poly.type
_entity_poly.pdbx_seq_one_letter_code
_entity_poly.pdbx_strand_id
1 'polypeptide(L)'
;MGYQQKRSMKEISTTIEEAITQIAMMLFIIGGGGALKQVLVEGGISEYISSLFTDINLSPIFAAWLVTAILRVSLGSSTVAAMTGAGLVAPLIAQTGVNPAMMVLAVGAGSIFADHVNDAGFWMIKEYFGLSLKETFLTWTTLTSVLSVTGLLCVYGLSLII
;
A
#
# COMPACT_ATOMS: atom_id res chain seq x y z
N MET A 1 6.47 -11.15 -32.23
CA MET A 1 5.07 -11.04 -31.73
C MET A 1 4.36 -9.94 -32.53
N GLY A 2 3.08 -10.10 -32.92
CA GLY A 2 2.36 -9.12 -33.76
C GLY A 2 2.58 -9.32 -35.26
N TYR A 3 3.29 -8.41 -35.94
CA TYR A 3 3.50 -8.43 -37.40
C TYR A 3 4.13 -9.74 -37.91
N GLN A 4 5.04 -10.34 -37.13
CA GLN A 4 5.65 -11.65 -37.41
C GLN A 4 4.69 -12.85 -37.32
N GLN A 5 3.51 -12.68 -36.71
CA GLN A 5 2.44 -13.68 -36.67
C GLN A 5 1.38 -13.47 -37.77
N LYS A 6 1.64 -12.57 -38.74
CA LYS A 6 0.71 -12.21 -39.83
C LYS A 6 -0.64 -11.62 -39.38
N ARG A 7 -0.72 -11.10 -38.14
CA ARG A 7 -1.92 -10.39 -37.66
C ARG A 7 -2.00 -9.00 -38.30
N SER A 8 -3.19 -8.58 -38.71
CA SER A 8 -3.39 -7.26 -39.31
C SER A 8 -3.21 -6.14 -38.27
N MET A 9 -2.82 -4.93 -38.72
CA MET A 9 -2.71 -3.78 -37.81
C MET A 9 -4.03 -3.46 -37.10
N LYS A 10 -5.17 -3.77 -37.73
CA LYS A 10 -6.49 -3.61 -37.14
C LYS A 10 -6.71 -4.58 -35.97
N GLU A 11 -6.38 -5.85 -36.14
CA GLU A 11 -6.48 -6.86 -35.07
C GLU A 11 -5.54 -6.55 -33.89
N ILE A 12 -4.34 -6.07 -34.18
CA ILE A 12 -3.39 -5.64 -33.15
C ILE A 12 -3.97 -4.45 -32.37
N SER A 13 -4.52 -3.45 -33.07
CA SER A 13 -5.17 -2.29 -32.45
C SER A 13 -6.32 -2.71 -31.53
N THR A 14 -7.22 -3.57 -32.01
CA THR A 14 -8.35 -4.07 -31.19
C THR A 14 -7.88 -4.83 -29.95
N THR A 15 -6.86 -5.69 -30.08
CA THR A 15 -6.33 -6.43 -28.93
C THR A 15 -5.74 -5.48 -27.87
N ILE A 16 -5.04 -4.42 -28.30
CA ILE A 16 -4.49 -3.42 -27.39
C ILE A 16 -5.61 -2.62 -26.72
N GLU A 17 -6.63 -2.24 -27.48
CA GLU A 17 -7.78 -1.47 -26.99
C GLU A 17 -8.58 -2.25 -25.93
N GLU A 18 -8.82 -3.55 -26.17
CA GLU A 18 -9.43 -4.46 -25.20
C GLU A 18 -8.58 -4.59 -23.92
N ALA A 19 -7.27 -4.80 -24.07
CA ALA A 19 -6.36 -4.92 -22.93
C ALA A 19 -6.28 -3.64 -22.09
N ILE A 20 -6.22 -2.46 -22.74
CA ILE A 20 -6.22 -1.16 -22.03
C ILE A 20 -7.55 -0.95 -21.30
N THR A 21 -8.67 -1.27 -21.95
CA THR A 21 -10.00 -1.12 -21.35
C THR A 21 -10.15 -1.98 -20.09
N GLN A 22 -9.60 -3.19 -20.09
CA GLN A 22 -9.61 -4.08 -18.92
C GLN A 22 -8.86 -3.51 -17.70
N ILE A 23 -7.77 -2.76 -17.92
CA ILE A 23 -6.96 -2.21 -16.82
C ILE A 23 -7.23 -0.73 -16.53
N ALA A 24 -8.05 -0.06 -17.34
CA ALA A 24 -8.25 1.39 -17.26
C ALA A 24 -8.66 1.86 -15.85
N MET A 25 -9.63 1.17 -15.23
CA MET A 25 -10.08 1.47 -13.86
C MET A 25 -8.94 1.34 -12.84
N MET A 26 -8.14 0.27 -12.90
CA MET A 26 -6.97 0.11 -12.03
C MET A 26 -5.96 1.24 -12.23
N LEU A 27 -5.73 1.64 -13.48
CA LEU A 27 -4.79 2.70 -13.84
C LEU A 27 -5.22 4.06 -13.26
N PHE A 28 -6.51 4.40 -13.33
CA PHE A 28 -7.06 5.62 -12.73
C PHE A 28 -7.00 5.61 -11.20
N ILE A 29 -7.27 4.48 -10.57
CA ILE A 29 -7.19 4.34 -9.11
C ILE A 29 -5.74 4.54 -8.64
N ILE A 30 -4.77 3.89 -9.28
CA ILE A 30 -3.34 4.02 -8.95
C ILE A 30 -2.86 5.46 -9.19
N GLY A 31 -3.23 6.08 -10.32
CA GLY A 31 -2.87 7.46 -10.64
C GLY A 31 -3.42 8.47 -9.63
N GLY A 32 -4.68 8.30 -9.22
CA GLY A 32 -5.31 9.11 -8.17
C GLY A 32 -4.60 8.98 -6.82
N GLY A 33 -4.24 7.76 -6.42
CA GLY A 33 -3.43 7.51 -5.22
C GLY A 33 -2.08 8.21 -5.27
N GLY A 34 -1.39 8.17 -6.41
CA GLY A 34 -0.12 8.88 -6.61
C GLY A 34 -0.23 10.40 -6.44
N ALA A 35 -1.29 11.01 -6.95
CA ALA A 35 -1.54 12.45 -6.78
C ALA A 35 -1.87 12.80 -5.33
N LEU A 36 -2.71 12.01 -4.65
CA LEU A 36 -3.05 12.21 -3.25
C LEU A 36 -1.82 12.15 -2.34
N LYS A 37 -0.89 11.22 -2.60
CA LYS A 37 0.40 11.18 -1.91
C LYS A 37 1.09 12.54 -1.93
N GLN A 38 1.17 13.18 -3.11
CA GLN A 38 1.88 14.45 -3.25
C GLN A 38 1.21 15.55 -2.42
N VAL A 39 -0.13 15.60 -2.42
CA VAL A 39 -0.90 16.53 -1.59
C VAL A 39 -0.66 16.30 -0.10
N LEU A 40 -0.59 15.04 0.35
CA LEU A 40 -0.33 14.73 1.76
C LEU A 40 1.09 15.14 2.18
N VAL A 41 2.09 14.90 1.32
CA VAL A 41 3.49 15.29 1.57
C VAL A 41 3.63 16.82 1.59
N GLU A 42 3.06 17.52 0.60
CA GLU A 42 3.08 18.99 0.54
C GLU A 42 2.24 19.64 1.65
N GLY A 43 1.19 18.95 2.12
CA GLY A 43 0.35 19.38 3.24
C GLY A 43 1.01 19.25 4.61
N GLY A 44 2.27 18.82 4.69
CA GLY A 44 3.01 18.73 5.96
C GLY A 44 2.52 17.61 6.87
N ILE A 45 2.02 16.50 6.30
CA ILE A 45 1.54 15.39 7.11
C ILE A 45 2.66 14.77 7.96
N SER A 46 3.92 14.86 7.52
CA SER A 46 5.10 14.42 8.26
C SER A 46 5.25 15.17 9.58
N GLU A 47 5.12 16.50 9.54
CA GLU A 47 5.24 17.39 10.70
C GLU A 47 4.07 17.19 11.66
N TYR A 48 2.85 17.03 11.13
CA TYR A 48 1.66 16.75 11.94
C TYR A 48 1.73 15.40 12.65
N ILE A 49 2.20 14.37 11.94
CA ILE A 49 2.46 13.05 12.52
C ILE A 49 3.54 13.15 13.59
N SER A 50 4.67 13.82 13.29
CA SER A 50 5.76 13.99 14.24
C SER A 50 5.29 14.69 15.51
N SER A 51 4.49 15.76 15.40
CA SER A 51 3.97 16.48 16.58
C SER A 51 2.96 15.68 17.40
N LEU A 52 2.09 14.89 16.75
CA LEU A 52 1.20 13.96 17.45
C LEU A 52 1.99 12.93 18.26
N PHE A 53 3.12 12.44 17.74
CA PHE A 53 3.91 11.42 18.41
C PHE A 53 4.90 11.97 19.45
N THR A 54 5.18 13.27 19.46
CA THR A 54 5.98 13.90 20.52
C THR A 54 5.24 13.90 21.87
N ASP A 55 3.91 14.03 21.86
CA ASP A 55 3.08 14.14 23.07
C ASP A 55 2.51 12.80 23.56
N ILE A 56 2.49 11.78 22.69
CA ILE A 56 1.97 10.45 23.02
C ILE A 56 3.16 9.52 23.27
N ASN A 57 3.20 8.86 24.43
CA ASN A 57 4.15 7.78 24.76
C ASN A 57 3.87 6.50 23.94
N LEU A 58 3.67 6.63 22.63
CA LEU A 58 3.42 5.53 21.72
C LEU A 58 4.74 4.98 21.19
N SER A 59 4.84 3.66 21.07
CA SER A 59 6.03 3.03 20.52
C SER A 59 6.24 3.46 19.06
N PRO A 60 7.45 3.92 18.66
CA PRO A 60 7.72 4.40 17.31
C PRO A 60 7.43 3.37 16.21
N ILE A 61 7.58 2.08 16.53
CA ILE A 61 7.28 0.96 15.63
C ILE A 61 5.79 0.93 15.27
N PHE A 62 4.91 1.05 16.28
CA PHE A 62 3.47 1.09 16.03
C PHE A 62 3.04 2.37 15.32
N ALA A 63 3.66 3.51 15.65
CA ALA A 63 3.42 4.78 14.95
C ALA A 63 3.73 4.65 13.45
N ALA A 64 4.89 4.09 13.11
CA ALA A 64 5.30 3.86 11.72
C ALA A 64 4.34 2.91 10.98
N TRP A 65 3.92 1.82 11.62
CA TRP A 65 2.93 0.91 11.09
C TRP A 65 1.57 1.60 10.86
N LEU A 66 1.08 2.35 11.85
CA LEU A 66 -0.23 2.99 11.82
C LEU A 66 -0.33 4.05 10.73
N VAL A 67 0.68 4.92 10.63
CA VAL A 67 0.76 5.92 9.57
C VAL A 67 0.74 5.25 8.20
N THR A 68 1.58 4.21 8.03
CA THR A 68 1.66 3.51 6.74
C THR A 68 0.36 2.76 6.42
N ALA A 69 -0.33 2.21 7.42
CA ALA A 69 -1.61 1.55 7.29
C ALA A 69 -2.73 2.52 6.87
N ILE A 70 -2.79 3.71 7.47
CA ILE A 70 -3.75 4.76 7.08
C ILE A 70 -3.49 5.21 5.64
N LEU A 71 -2.22 5.42 5.29
CA LEU A 71 -1.82 5.73 3.92
C LEU A 71 -2.21 4.61 2.96
N ARG A 72 -2.00 3.35 3.33
CA ARG A 72 -2.39 2.20 2.51
C ARG A 72 -3.89 2.20 2.25
N VAL A 73 -4.71 2.35 3.28
CA VAL A 73 -6.17 2.38 3.16
C VAL A 73 -6.64 3.56 2.31
N SER A 74 -5.87 4.64 2.22
CA SER A 74 -6.21 5.82 1.42
C SER A 74 -5.72 5.71 -0.04
N LEU A 75 -4.48 5.25 -0.23
CA LEU A 75 -3.76 5.27 -1.51
C LEU A 75 -3.99 4.03 -2.36
N GLY A 76 -4.32 2.89 -1.73
CA GLY A 76 -4.66 1.66 -2.46
C GLY A 76 -3.50 0.95 -3.15
N SER A 77 -2.25 1.41 -3.02
CA SER A 77 -1.07 0.73 -3.57
C SER A 77 -0.02 0.45 -2.48
N SER A 78 0.42 -0.81 -2.34
CA SER A 78 1.36 -1.20 -1.29
C SER A 78 2.70 -0.53 -1.49
N THR A 79 3.16 -0.42 -2.74
CA THR A 79 4.45 0.19 -3.06
C THR A 79 4.43 1.69 -2.83
N VAL A 80 3.34 2.38 -3.22
CA VAL A 80 3.20 3.83 -3.00
C VAL A 80 3.05 4.12 -1.50
N ALA A 81 2.25 3.33 -0.77
CA ALA A 81 2.08 3.47 0.66
C ALA A 81 3.40 3.23 1.41
N ALA A 82 4.14 2.17 1.08
CA ALA A 82 5.44 1.88 1.68
C ALA A 82 6.47 2.99 1.43
N MET A 83 6.59 3.46 0.18
CA MET A 83 7.52 4.56 -0.14
C MET A 83 7.15 5.87 0.56
N THR A 84 5.85 6.17 0.66
CA THR A 84 5.37 7.37 1.34
C THR A 84 5.59 7.26 2.84
N GLY A 85 5.16 6.15 3.44
CA GLY A 85 5.36 5.86 4.86
C GLY A 85 6.84 5.91 5.25
N ALA A 86 7.72 5.30 4.46
CA ALA A 86 9.17 5.38 4.69
C ALA A 86 9.69 6.83 4.69
N GLY A 87 9.22 7.68 3.77
CA GLY A 87 9.56 9.10 3.72
C GLY A 87 9.09 9.86 4.97
N LEU A 88 7.86 9.61 5.42
CA LEU A 88 7.30 10.25 6.62
C LEU A 88 7.95 9.76 7.92
N VAL A 89 8.37 8.49 7.95
CA VAL A 89 8.93 7.84 9.14
C VAL A 89 10.44 8.08 9.28
N ALA A 90 11.15 8.42 8.20
CA ALA A 90 12.58 8.75 8.22
C ALA A 90 12.98 9.75 9.34
N PRO A 91 12.29 10.90 9.53
CA PRO A 91 12.63 11.83 10.62
C PRO A 91 12.35 11.26 12.03
N LEU A 92 11.40 10.33 12.17
CA LEU A 92 11.12 9.66 13.45
C LEU A 92 12.27 8.73 13.86
N ILE A 93 12.91 8.05 12.90
CA ILE A 93 14.08 7.20 13.16
C ILE A 93 15.23 8.03 13.74
N ALA A 94 15.49 9.19 13.15
CA ALA A 94 16.57 10.09 13.57
C ALA A 94 16.36 10.66 14.99
N GLN A 95 15.11 10.89 15.39
CA GLN A 95 14.77 11.47 16.70
C GLN A 95 14.66 10.43 17.82
N THR A 96 14.17 9.22 17.51
CA THR A 96 13.87 8.19 18.52
C THR A 96 15.02 7.21 18.75
N GLY A 97 15.98 7.11 17.83
CA GLY A 97 17.12 6.19 17.94
C GLY A 97 16.75 4.71 17.81
N VAL A 98 15.50 4.40 17.44
CA VAL A 98 15.03 3.02 17.23
C VAL A 98 15.75 2.40 16.03
N ASN A 99 16.00 1.09 16.10
CA ASN A 99 16.66 0.35 15.03
C ASN A 99 15.96 0.58 13.67
N PRO A 100 16.64 1.15 12.67
CA PRO A 100 16.05 1.43 11.36
C PRO A 100 15.45 0.20 10.69
N ALA A 101 16.02 -0.99 10.92
CA ALA A 101 15.51 -2.24 10.37
C ALA A 101 14.09 -2.56 10.89
N MET A 102 13.82 -2.33 12.18
CA MET A 102 12.49 -2.56 12.75
C MET A 102 11.46 -1.58 12.18
N MET A 103 11.87 -0.33 11.97
CA MET A 103 11.01 0.71 11.40
C MET A 103 10.66 0.40 9.94
N VAL A 104 11.63 -0.06 9.14
CA VAL A 104 11.39 -0.52 7.76
C VAL A 104 10.44 -1.72 7.72
N LEU A 105 10.61 -2.69 8.62
CA LEU A 105 9.70 -3.84 8.70
C LEU A 105 8.29 -3.44 9.13
N ALA A 106 8.16 -2.49 10.06
CA ALA A 106 6.87 -1.96 10.49
C ALA A 106 6.13 -1.21 9.37
N VAL A 107 6.84 -0.38 8.60
CA VAL A 107 6.31 0.28 7.40
C VAL A 107 5.89 -0.76 6.36
N GLY A 108 6.73 -1.77 6.11
CA GLY A 108 6.40 -2.86 5.19
C GLY A 108 5.13 -3.61 5.60
N ALA A 109 5.00 -3.97 6.87
CA ALA A 109 3.80 -4.61 7.42
C ALA A 109 2.57 -3.70 7.33
N GLY A 110 2.69 -2.39 7.58
CA GLY A 110 1.59 -1.44 7.46
C GLY A 110 1.13 -1.23 6.02
N SER A 111 2.05 -1.34 5.05
CA SER A 111 1.77 -1.09 3.63
C SER A 111 0.82 -2.09 2.96
N ILE A 112 0.52 -3.19 3.63
CA ILE A 112 -0.41 -4.23 3.16
C ILE A 112 -1.70 -4.28 3.98
N PHE A 113 -1.91 -3.34 4.91
CA PHE A 113 -3.07 -3.34 5.79
C PHE A 113 -4.39 -3.10 5.05
N ALA A 114 -5.42 -3.89 5.40
CA ALA A 114 -6.83 -3.68 5.04
C ALA A 114 -7.06 -3.31 3.56
N ASP A 115 -6.66 -4.21 2.67
CA ASP A 115 -6.73 -3.96 1.25
C ASP A 115 -8.16 -4.04 0.70
N HIS A 116 -8.59 -3.04 -0.07
CA HIS A 116 -10.01 -2.91 -0.46
C HIS A 116 -10.18 -2.42 -1.91
N VAL A 117 -11.35 -1.89 -2.23
CA VAL A 117 -11.77 -1.47 -3.58
C VAL A 117 -10.84 -0.43 -4.23
N ASN A 118 -9.98 0.23 -3.45
CA ASN A 118 -8.96 1.13 -3.99
C ASN A 118 -7.65 0.44 -4.41
N ASP A 119 -7.52 -0.88 -4.28
CA ASP A 119 -6.36 -1.61 -4.81
C ASP A 119 -6.69 -2.39 -6.08
N ALA A 120 -5.81 -2.26 -7.06
CA ALA A 120 -5.74 -3.12 -8.23
C ALA A 120 -5.64 -4.61 -7.87
N GLY A 121 -4.88 -4.97 -6.83
CA GLY A 121 -4.76 -6.33 -6.32
C GLY A 121 -6.11 -6.93 -5.91
N PHE A 122 -6.96 -6.15 -5.24
CA PHE A 122 -8.31 -6.57 -4.85
C PHE A 122 -9.17 -6.93 -6.07
N TRP A 123 -9.17 -6.07 -7.10
CA TRP A 123 -9.93 -6.33 -8.33
C TRP A 123 -9.37 -7.50 -9.13
N MET A 124 -8.05 -7.63 -9.22
CA MET A 124 -7.41 -8.75 -9.90
C MET A 124 -7.82 -10.09 -9.28
N ILE A 125 -7.82 -10.20 -7.95
CA ILE A 125 -8.23 -11.42 -7.23
C ILE A 125 -9.71 -11.71 -7.44
N LYS A 126 -10.56 -10.67 -7.36
CA LYS A 126 -12.00 -10.81 -7.65
C LYS A 126 -12.23 -11.39 -9.05
N GLU A 127 -11.61 -10.81 -10.08
CA GLU A 127 -11.80 -11.23 -11.48
C GLU A 127 -11.18 -12.59 -11.76
N TYR A 128 -9.99 -12.87 -11.25
CA TYR A 128 -9.27 -14.14 -11.49
C TYR A 128 -10.02 -15.35 -10.90
N PHE A 129 -10.63 -15.19 -9.73
CA PHE A 129 -11.36 -16.26 -9.05
C PHE A 129 -12.88 -16.20 -9.25
N GLY A 130 -13.39 -15.21 -9.99
CA GLY A 130 -14.83 -15.03 -10.23
C GLY A 130 -15.65 -14.77 -8.95
N LEU A 131 -15.04 -14.14 -7.94
CA LEU A 131 -15.65 -13.91 -6.64
C LEU A 131 -16.66 -12.76 -6.67
N SER A 132 -17.67 -12.81 -5.81
CA SER A 132 -18.49 -11.64 -5.50
C SER A 132 -17.71 -10.62 -4.66
N LEU A 133 -18.12 -9.35 -4.69
CA LEU A 133 -17.52 -8.29 -3.87
C LEU A 133 -17.44 -8.70 -2.38
N LYS A 134 -18.53 -9.29 -1.85
CA LYS A 134 -18.60 -9.72 -0.45
C LYS A 134 -17.59 -10.82 -0.14
N GLU A 135 -17.42 -11.79 -1.04
CA GLU A 135 -16.42 -12.85 -0.89
C GLU A 135 -15.00 -12.31 -0.97
N THR A 136 -14.72 -11.37 -1.88
CA THR A 136 -13.39 -10.74 -1.98
C THR A 136 -13.06 -9.96 -0.70
N PHE A 137 -14.02 -9.21 -0.15
CA PHE A 137 -13.82 -8.54 1.15
C PHE A 137 -13.54 -9.56 2.27
N LEU A 138 -14.31 -10.64 2.34
CA LEU A 138 -14.16 -11.64 3.41
C LEU A 138 -12.87 -12.46 3.29
N THR A 139 -12.34 -12.65 2.08
CA THR A 139 -11.14 -13.45 1.84
C THR A 139 -9.90 -12.57 1.76
N TRP A 140 -9.83 -11.66 0.79
CA TRP A 140 -8.65 -10.85 0.49
C TRP A 140 -8.40 -9.76 1.53
N THR A 141 -9.41 -8.95 1.86
CA THR A 141 -9.23 -7.88 2.87
C THR A 141 -8.91 -8.46 4.24
N THR A 142 -9.54 -9.59 4.59
CA THR A 142 -9.22 -10.30 5.83
C THR A 142 -7.78 -10.84 5.82
N LEU A 143 -7.36 -11.49 4.73
CA LEU A 143 -6.01 -12.03 4.59
C LEU A 143 -4.95 -10.94 4.73
N THR A 144 -5.12 -9.83 4.02
CA THR A 144 -4.16 -8.71 4.04
C THR A 144 -4.11 -8.02 5.41
N SER A 145 -5.25 -7.88 6.07
CA SER A 145 -5.32 -7.37 7.45
C SER A 145 -4.62 -8.29 8.44
N VAL A 146 -4.87 -9.61 8.39
CA VAL A 146 -4.22 -10.59 9.26
C VAL A 146 -2.71 -10.61 9.02
N LEU A 147 -2.28 -10.57 7.76
CA LEU A 147 -0.86 -10.55 7.41
C LEU A 147 -0.15 -9.30 7.95
N SER A 148 -0.80 -8.14 7.82
CA SER A 148 -0.28 -6.87 8.34
C SER A 148 -0.15 -6.86 9.86
N VAL A 149 -1.18 -7.31 10.58
CA VAL A 149 -1.17 -7.36 12.05
C VAL A 149 -0.18 -8.42 12.55
N THR A 150 -0.12 -9.57 11.90
CA THR A 150 0.87 -10.61 12.24
C THR A 150 2.29 -10.11 12.01
N GLY A 151 2.53 -9.39 10.91
CA GLY A 151 3.80 -8.74 10.63
C GLY A 151 4.20 -7.76 11.74
N LEU A 152 3.28 -6.90 12.18
CA LEU A 152 3.51 -6.00 13.31
C LEU A 152 3.86 -6.74 14.61
N LEU A 153 3.13 -7.81 14.94
CA LEU A 153 3.40 -8.63 16.12
C LEU A 153 4.78 -9.29 16.05
N CYS A 154 5.18 -9.79 14.88
CA CYS A 154 6.52 -10.33 14.66
C CYS A 154 7.61 -9.27 14.84
N VAL A 155 7.40 -8.05 14.33
CA VAL A 155 8.35 -6.93 14.52
C VAL A 155 8.47 -6.57 16.00
N TYR A 156 7.36 -6.55 16.74
CA TYR A 156 7.38 -6.36 18.19
C TYR A 156 8.13 -7.48 18.92
N GLY A 157 7.88 -8.74 18.55
CA GLY A 157 8.59 -9.89 19.11
C GLY A 157 10.10 -9.80 18.89
N LEU A 158 10.53 -9.40 17.69
CA LEU A 158 11.94 -9.18 17.38
C LEU A 158 12.53 -7.99 18.15
N SER A 159 11.77 -6.90 18.30
CA SER A 159 12.19 -5.72 19.05
C SER A 159 12.35 -5.96 20.56
N LEU A 160 11.86 -7.07 21.10
CA LEU A 160 12.10 -7.47 22.50
C LEU A 160 13.39 -8.27 22.67
N ILE A 161 13.91 -8.84 21.58
CA ILE A 161 15.09 -9.72 21.57
C ILE A 161 16.36 -8.95 21.18
N ILE A 162 16.20 -7.90 20.34
CA ILE A 162 17.27 -7.06 19.80
C ILE A 162 17.21 -5.68 20.47
#